data_AF-A0A7W1SFS2-F1
#
_entry.id   AF-A0A7W1SFS2-F1
#
_cell.length_a   1.000
_cell.length_b   1.000
_cell.length_c   1.000
_cell.angle_alpha   90.00
_cell.angle_beta   90.00
_cell.angle_gamma   90.00
#
_symmetry.space_group_name_H-M   'P 1'
#
loop_
_entity.id
_entity.type
_entity.pdbx_description
1 polymer ?
#
loop_
_entity_poly.entity_id
_entity_poly.type
_entity_poly.pdbx_seq_one_letter_code
_entity_poly.pdbx_strand_id
1 'polypeptide(L)' 'MKRPFVNSEEPIERVVGRRTKTSDPLSVSSSRRADAIAWREAFGGIRIRRGVYRFRTHEDADEWLWKAIARPTT' A
#
# COMPACT_ATOMS: atom_id res chain seq x y z
N MET A 1 29.25 12.17 -15.11
CA MET A 1 28.52 12.52 -13.87
C MET A 1 28.95 13.92 -13.44
N LYS A 2 28.04 14.91 -13.49
CA LYS A 2 28.33 16.30 -13.14
C LYS A 2 28.43 16.40 -11.60
N ARG A 3 29.60 16.77 -11.07
CA ARG A 3 29.75 17.04 -9.63
C ARG A 3 28.93 18.29 -9.29
N PRO A 4 28.15 18.30 -8.20
CA PRO A 4 27.42 19.50 -7.81
C PRO A 4 28.42 20.60 -7.43
N PHE A 5 28.22 21.78 -7.99
CA PHE A 5 28.96 22.98 -7.61
C PHE A 5 28.54 23.37 -6.20
N VAL A 6 29.48 23.32 -5.25
CA VAL A 6 29.28 23.75 -3.85
C VAL A 6 30.06 25.03 -3.69
N ASN A 7 29.37 26.15 -3.48
CA ASN A 7 29.97 27.42 -3.17
C ASN A 7 30.50 27.37 -1.71
N SER A 8 31.81 27.48 -1.52
CA SER A 8 32.46 27.33 -0.21
C SER A 8 32.48 28.62 0.64
N GLU A 9 32.03 29.74 0.08
CA GLU A 9 32.08 31.06 0.74
C GLU A 9 30.78 31.42 1.49
N GLU A 10 29.68 30.67 1.28
CA GLU A 10 28.41 30.90 1.97
C GLU A 10 28.22 29.92 3.15
N PRO A 11 27.93 30.43 4.37
CA PRO A 11 27.66 29.55 5.51
C PRO A 11 26.35 28.79 5.26
N ILE A 12 26.41 27.46 5.36
CA ILE A 12 25.25 26.58 5.18
C ILE A 12 24.31 26.78 6.39
N GLU A 13 23.34 27.69 6.28
CA GLU A 13 22.45 28.04 7.38
C GLU A 13 21.50 26.89 7.80
N ARG A 14 21.30 25.87 6.95
CA ARG A 14 20.36 24.79 7.26
C ARG A 14 20.76 23.46 6.62
N VAL A 15 21.22 22.52 7.45
CA VAL A 15 21.42 21.13 7.04
C VAL A 15 20.07 20.41 7.07
N VAL A 16 19.44 20.28 5.90
CA VAL A 16 18.30 19.36 5.73
C VAL A 16 18.83 17.93 5.62
N GLY A 17 18.32 17.01 6.44
CA GLY A 17 18.78 15.62 6.52
C GLY A 17 18.92 14.93 5.15
N ARG A 18 19.85 13.98 5.04
CA ARG A 18 20.08 13.25 3.78
C ARG A 18 18.78 12.62 3.29
N ARG A 19 18.43 12.87 2.03
CA ARG A 19 17.31 12.17 1.37
C ARG A 19 17.62 10.68 1.35
N THR A 20 16.87 9.89 2.13
CA THR A 20 16.94 8.44 2.11
C THR A 20 16.59 7.97 0.69
N LYS A 21 17.31 6.96 0.18
CA LYS A 21 17.07 6.40 -1.16
C LYS A 21 15.60 5.96 -1.25
N THR A 22 14.87 6.48 -2.23
CA THR A 22 13.48 6.08 -2.48
C THR A 22 13.44 4.57 -2.69
N SER A 23 12.66 3.87 -1.87
CA SER A 23 12.41 2.44 -2.00
C SER A 23 11.82 2.16 -3.39
N ASP A 24 12.30 1.10 -4.05
CA ASP A 24 11.72 0.64 -5.32
C ASP A 24 10.27 0.17 -5.07
N PRO A 25 9.26 0.84 -5.65
CA PRO A 25 7.85 0.50 -5.42
C PRO A 25 7.45 -0.86 -6.02
N LEU A 26 8.25 -1.42 -6.93
CA LEU A 26 7.98 -2.71 -7.61
C LEU A 26 8.84 -3.85 -7.07
N SER A 27 9.64 -3.60 -6.03
CA SER A 27 10.44 -4.64 -5.40
C SER A 27 9.53 -5.67 -4.70
N VAL A 28 9.61 -6.94 -5.12
CA VAL A 28 8.92 -8.06 -4.45
C VAL A 28 9.57 -8.38 -3.10
N SER A 29 10.84 -7.99 -2.89
CA SER A 29 11.58 -8.20 -1.63
C SER A 29 11.02 -7.41 -0.43
N SER A 30 10.26 -6.35 -0.72
CA SER A 30 9.59 -5.49 0.26
C SER A 30 8.13 -5.85 0.46
N SER A 31 7.55 -6.78 -0.32
CA SER A 31 6.19 -7.27 -0.09
C SER A 31 6.23 -8.40 0.92
N ARG A 32 6.18 -8.07 2.22
CA ARG A 32 6.20 -9.07 3.28
C ARG A 32 4.78 -9.39 3.73
N ARG A 33 4.55 -10.66 4.05
CA ARG A 33 3.30 -11.11 4.71
C ARG A 33 2.95 -10.27 5.94
N ALA A 34 3.97 -9.80 6.66
CA ALA A 34 3.83 -8.90 7.81
C ALA A 34 3.17 -7.58 7.42
N ASP A 35 3.54 -6.98 6.29
CA ASP A 35 2.95 -5.74 5.82
C ASP A 35 1.48 -5.96 5.45
N ALA A 36 1.17 -7.03 4.72
CA ALA A 36 -0.22 -7.38 4.39
C ALA A 36 -1.11 -7.58 5.64
N ILE A 37 -0.56 -8.15 6.72
CA ILE A 37 -1.24 -8.27 8.02
C ILE A 37 -1.45 -6.88 8.63
N ALA A 38 -0.42 -6.03 8.66
CA ALA A 38 -0.51 -4.67 9.20
C ALA A 38 -1.53 -3.81 8.45
N TRP A 39 -1.59 -3.91 7.12
CA TRP A 39 -2.61 -3.25 6.30
C TRP A 39 -4.02 -3.76 6.63
N ARG A 40 -4.19 -5.08 6.80
CA ARG A 40 -5.48 -5.68 7.20
C ARG A 40 -5.94 -5.21 8.57
N GLU A 41 -5.02 -5.08 9.53
CA GLU A 41 -5.32 -4.58 10.87
C GLU A 41 -5.67 -3.08 10.85
N ALA A 42 -4.90 -2.26 10.14
CA ALA A 42 -5.09 -0.81 10.07
C ALA A 42 -6.39 -0.40 9.38
N PHE A 43 -6.76 -1.07 8.29
CA PHE A 43 -7.96 -0.74 7.50
C PHE A 43 -9.16 -1.65 7.84
N GLY A 44 -9.04 -2.52 8.83
CA GLY A 44 -10.13 -3.39 9.31
C GLY A 44 -10.48 -4.58 8.41
N GLY A 45 -9.80 -4.73 7.27
CA GLY A 45 -9.92 -5.84 6.31
C GLY A 45 -11.27 -5.93 5.60
N ILE A 46 -11.34 -6.73 4.53
CA ILE A 46 -12.60 -7.09 3.89
C ILE A 46 -13.36 -8.05 4.82
N ARG A 47 -14.51 -7.63 5.35
CA ARG A 47 -15.37 -8.44 6.24
C ARG A 47 -16.54 -9.06 5.49
N ILE A 48 -16.25 -9.98 4.57
CA ILE A 48 -17.30 -10.84 4.00
C ILE A 48 -17.70 -11.87 5.06
N ARG A 49 -19.01 -12.03 5.29
CA ARG A 49 -19.53 -13.04 6.22
C ARG A 49 -19.15 -14.44 5.72
N ARG A 50 -18.71 -15.31 6.63
CA ARG A 50 -18.38 -16.69 6.27
C ARG A 50 -19.68 -17.43 5.92
N GLY A 51 -19.68 -18.17 4.83
CA GLY A 51 -20.83 -18.93 4.35
C GLY A 51 -20.55 -19.62 3.02
N VAL A 52 -21.42 -20.57 2.65
CA VAL A 52 -21.40 -21.16 1.31
C VAL A 52 -22.37 -20.38 0.44
N TYR A 53 -21.84 -19.74 -0.60
CA TYR A 53 -22.62 -19.02 -1.60
C TYR A 53 -22.61 -19.82 -2.89
N ARG A 54 -23.79 -20.02 -3.49
CA ARG A 54 -23.95 -20.77 -4.74
C ARG A 54 -24.39 -19.78 -5.82
N PHE A 55 -23.64 -19.74 -6.90
CA PHE A 55 -23.91 -18.89 -8.06
C PHE A 55 -24.13 -19.76 -9.28
N ARG A 56 -24.95 -19.29 -10.22
CA ARG A 56 -25.20 -20.01 -11.47
C ARG A 56 -24.10 -19.74 -12.50
N THR A 57 -23.55 -18.54 -12.48
CA THR A 57 -22.49 -18.07 -13.37
C THR A 57 -21.34 -17.44 -12.59
N HIS A 58 -20.23 -17.18 -13.26
CA HIS A 58 -19.08 -16.51 -12.63
C HIS A 58 -19.34 -15.02 -12.43
N GLU A 59 -20.06 -14.43 -13.38
CA GLU A 59 -20.47 -13.03 -13.40
C GLU A 59 -21.39 -12.71 -12.21
N ASP A 60 -22.33 -13.61 -11.91
CA ASP A 60 -23.19 -13.51 -10.71
C ASP A 60 -22.35 -13.50 -9.42
N ALA A 61 -21.28 -14.30 -9.39
CA ALA A 61 -20.37 -14.38 -8.25
C ALA A 61 -19.56 -13.09 -8.08
N ASP A 62 -19.10 -12.50 -9.18
CA ASP A 62 -18.31 -11.28 -9.17
C ASP A 62 -19.17 -10.07 -8.76
N GLU A 63 -20.37 -9.94 -9.32
CA GLU A 63 -21.31 -8.89 -8.92
C GLU A 63 -21.68 -9.02 -7.43
N TRP A 64 -21.91 -10.25 -6.96
CA TRP A 64 -22.14 -10.51 -5.55
C TRP A 64 -20.94 -10.13 -4.68
N LEU A 65 -19.72 -10.46 -5.11
CA LEU A 65 -18.49 -10.17 -4.37
C LEU A 65 -18.32 -8.67 -4.16
N TRP A 66 -18.50 -7.86 -5.22
CA TRP A 66 -18.41 -6.41 -5.13
C TRP A 66 -19.44 -5.82 -4.14
N LYS A 67 -20.69 -6.30 -4.19
CA LYS A 67 -21.74 -5.91 -3.24
C LYS A 67 -21.40 -6.32 -1.80
N ALA A 68 -20.76 -7.47 -1.62
CA ALA A 68 -20.38 -7.97 -0.30
C ALA A 68 -19.21 -7.15 0.31
N ILE A 69 -18.24 -6.74 -0.51
CA ILE A 69 -17.10 -5.91 -0.09
C ILE A 69 -17.56 -4.49 0.26
N ALA A 70 -18.46 -3.91 -0.52
CA ALA A 70 -18.92 -2.52 -0.33
C ALA A 70 -19.91 -2.34 0.83
N ARG A 71 -20.30 -3.42 1.53
CA ARG A 71 -21.32 -3.35 2.57
C ARG A 71 -20.79 -2.56 3.80
N PRO A 72 -21.53 -1.56 4.32
CA PRO A 72 -21.11 -0.82 5.49
C PRO A 72 -21.05 -1.73 6.72
N THR A 73 -20.06 -1.49 7.58
CA THR A 73 -19.95 -2.18 8.87
C THR A 73 -20.91 -1.49 9.83
N THR A 74 -21.98 -2.18 10.25
CA THR A 74 -22.88 -1.72 11.32
C THR A 74 -22.23 -1.88 12.67
#